data_AF-A0A6G2VCV6-F1
#
_entry.id   AF-A0A6G2VCV6-F1
#
_cell.length_a   1.000
_cell.length_b   1.000
_cell.length_c   1.000
_cell.angle_alpha   90.00
_cell.angle_beta   90.00
_cell.angle_gamma   90.00
#
_symmetry.space_group_name_H-M   'P 1'
#
loop_
_entity.id
_entity.type
_entity.pdbx_description
1 polymer ?
#
loop_
_entity_poly.entity_id
_entity_poly.type
_entity_poly.pdbx_seq_one_letter_code
_entity_poly.pdbx_strand_id
1 'polypeptide(L)' 'GPGSGEDELRAAGVLPVGAAARRPASVLDHQEEGPDGQFALL' A
#
# COMPACT_ATOMS: atom_id res chain seq x y z
N GLY A 1 -0.79 30.41 -9.20
CA GLY A 1 -1.75 29.38 -9.61
C GLY A 1 -2.16 28.59 -8.39
N PRO A 2 -3.25 27.80 -8.42
CA PRO A 2 -3.54 26.88 -7.32
C PRO A 2 -2.32 25.98 -7.14
N GLY A 3 -1.95 25.70 -5.90
CA GLY A 3 -0.89 24.75 -5.60
C GLY A 3 -1.21 23.43 -6.28
N SER A 4 -0.20 22.66 -6.66
CA SER A 4 -0.46 21.30 -7.12
C SER A 4 -1.31 20.60 -6.06
N GLY A 5 -2.28 19.77 -6.43
CA GLY A 5 -3.15 19.11 -5.44
C GLY A 5 -2.36 18.35 -4.36
N GLU A 6 -1.13 17.94 -4.66
CA GLU A 6 -0.19 17.36 -3.71
C GLU A 6 0.25 18.33 -2.59
N ASP A 7 0.48 19.61 -2.90
CA ASP A 7 0.82 20.65 -1.92
C ASP A 7 -0.36 20.94 -0.99
N GLU A 8 -1.58 20.95 -1.52
CA GLU A 8 -2.81 21.14 -0.74
C GLU A 8 -3.06 19.95 0.19
N LEU A 9 -2.89 18.72 -0.31
CA LEU A 9 -2.98 17.51 0.51
C LEU A 9 -1.89 17.46 1.59
N ARG A 10 -0.69 17.95 1.28
CA ARG A 10 0.41 18.05 2.25
C ARG A 10 0.11 19.07 3.35
N ALA A 11 -0.39 20.25 2.99
CA ALA A 11 -0.80 21.27 3.95
C ALA A 11 -1.95 20.79 4.86
N ALA A 12 -2.86 19.97 4.30
CA ALA A 12 -3.95 19.34 5.04
C ALA A 12 -3.52 18.09 5.85
N GLY A 13 -2.25 17.67 5.78
CA GLY A 13 -1.74 16.50 6.50
C GLY A 13 -2.25 15.15 5.98
N VAL A 14 -2.81 15.10 4.78
CA VAL A 14 -3.48 13.93 4.19
C VAL A 14 -2.81 13.50 2.89
N LEU A 15 -1.49 13.36 2.91
CA LEU A 15 -0.73 12.97 1.72
C LEU A 15 -1.27 11.66 1.12
N PRO A 16 -1.44 11.61 -0.22
CA PRO A 16 -1.93 10.41 -0.87
C PRO A 16 -0.93 9.26 -0.73
N VAL A 17 -1.44 8.03 -0.61
CA VAL A 17 -0.62 6.82 -0.54
C VAL A 17 0.34 6.76 -1.74
N GLY A 18 1.64 6.70 -1.43
CA GLY A 18 2.70 6.58 -2.42
C GLY A 18 2.55 5.33 -3.28
N ALA A 19 2.97 5.40 -4.54
CA ALA A 19 2.75 4.33 -5.53
C ALA A 19 3.26 2.94 -5.08
N ALA A 20 4.35 2.89 -4.31
CA ALA A 20 4.90 1.65 -3.78
C ALA A 20 3.98 0.98 -2.74
N ALA A 21 3.28 1.75 -1.90
CA ALA A 21 2.37 1.25 -0.88
C ALA A 21 1.01 0.81 -1.46
N ARG A 22 0.76 1.04 -2.75
CA ARG A 22 -0.40 0.50 -3.47
C ARG A 22 -0.15 -0.90 -4.04
N ARG A 23 1.10 -1.37 -4.00
CA ARG A 23 1.44 -2.73 -4.43
C ARG A 23 1.04 -3.71 -3.33
N PRO A 24 0.63 -4.94 -3.68
CA PRO A 24 0.41 -5.98 -2.69
C PRO A 24 1.66 -6.13 -1.83
N ALA A 25 1.49 -6.29 -0.52
CA ALA A 25 2.62 -6.62 0.34
C ALA A 25 3.21 -7.96 -0.14
N SER A 26 4.54 -8.10 -0.10
CA SER A 26 5.26 -9.33 -0.46
C SER A 26 4.89 -10.53 0.42
N VAL A 27 3.96 -10.38 1.37
CA VAL A 27 3.29 -11.47 2.09
C VAL A 27 2.54 -12.42 1.15
N LEU A 28 2.16 -11.96 -0.05
CA LEU A 28 1.59 -12.82 -1.10
C LEU A 28 2.67 -13.60 -1.89
N ASP A 29 3.92 -13.14 -1.86
CA ASP A 29 5.08 -13.82 -2.47
C ASP A 29 5.80 -14.73 -1.46
N HIS A 30 5.43 -14.66 -0.18
CA HIS A 30 6.06 -15.44 0.88
C HIS A 30 5.32 -16.77 1.04
N GLN A 31 5.99 -17.88 0.68
CA GLN A 31 5.55 -19.20 1.12
C GLN A 31 5.86 -19.34 2.62
N GLU A 32 4.84 -19.19 3.47
CA GLU A 32 4.93 -19.57 4.87
C GLU A 32 4.94 -21.10 4.98
N GLU A 33 6.10 -21.69 5.27
CA GLU A 33 6.25 -23.12 5.54
C GLU A 33 5.74 -23.41 6.97
N GLY A 34 4.45 -23.71 7.11
CA GLY A 34 3.81 -24.09 8.38
C GLY A 34 2.86 -25.30 8.22
N PRO A 35 2.64 -26.10 9.27
CA PRO A 35 1.98 -27.41 9.16
C PRO A 35 0.49 -27.39 8.76
N ASP A 36 -0.19 -26.23 8.82
CA ASP A 36 -1.59 -26.03 8.40
C ASP A 36 -1.71 -25.13 7.14
N GLY A 37 -0.62 -24.90 6.41
CA GLY A 37 -0.40 -23.88 5.37
C GLY A 37 -1.52 -23.64 4.35
N GLN A 38 -2.51 -22.80 4.72
CA GLN A 38 -3.53 -22.30 3.79
C GLN A 38 -3.52 -20.78 3.71
N PHE A 39 -3.21 -20.29 2.50
CA PHE A 39 -3.63 -18.99 2.00
C PHE A 39 -4.74 -19.21 0.97
N ALA A 40 -5.93 -18.66 1.22
CA ALA A 40 -6.97 -18.55 0.19
C ALA A 40 -6.89 -17.14 -0.44
N LEU A 41 -6.54 -17.09 -1.72
CA LEU A 41 -6.62 -15.86 -2.52
C LEU A 41 -7.99 -15.84 -3.20
N LEU A 42 -8.81 -14.80 -2.91
CA LEU A 42 -10.03 -14.46 -3.65
C LEU A 42 -9.70 -13.46 -4.77
#